data_AF-A0A7W2TGQ6-F1
#
_entry.id   AF-A0A7W2TGQ6-F1
#
_cell.length_a   1.000
_cell.length_b   1.000
_cell.length_c   1.000
_cell.angle_alpha   90.00
_cell.angle_beta   90.00
_cell.angle_gamma   90.00
#
_symmetry.space_group_name_H-M   'P 1'
#
loop_
_entity.id
_entity.type
_entity.pdbx_description
1 polymer ?
#
loop_
_entity_poly.entity_id
_entity_poly.type
_entity_poly.pdbx_seq_one_letter_code
_entity_poly.pdbx_strand_id
1 'polypeptide(L)'
;MSERFTKGMARNIYYGGSVFFFLIFLALTYHTTKVMPERDHRENITEAVAHGKELWEENNCIGCHSLIGEGAYFAPELGNVYKRRGGEAGFKAFLNGWMKAQPLNIPGRRQMPNFHLSDKEIDDLAEFLKWTSELDTNDWPPNIEG
;
A
#
# COMPACT_ATOMS: atom_id res chain seq x y z
N MET A 1 49.81 26.88 13.11
CA MET A 1 48.39 27.19 12.82
C MET A 1 47.56 26.14 13.54
N SER A 2 46.68 26.54 14.47
CA SER A 2 45.75 25.58 15.07
C SER A 2 44.81 25.06 13.98
N GLU A 3 44.76 23.75 13.77
CA GLU A 3 43.76 23.15 12.89
C GLU A 3 42.38 23.49 13.45
N ARG A 4 41.67 24.40 12.79
CA ARG A 4 40.32 24.84 13.22
C ARG A 4 39.26 23.73 13.04
N PHE A 5 39.58 22.66 12.32
CA PHE A 5 38.73 21.49 12.13
C PHE A 5 39.59 20.25 11.93
N THR A 6 39.43 19.23 12.79
CA THR A 6 40.25 18.02 12.77
C THR A 6 39.43 16.77 12.43
N LYS A 7 40.10 15.70 11.99
CA LYS A 7 39.47 14.39 11.77
C LYS A 7 38.76 13.87 13.02
N GLY A 8 39.33 14.11 14.20
CA GLY A 8 38.73 13.71 15.48
C GLY A 8 37.39 14.42 15.75
N MET A 9 37.32 15.71 15.45
CA MET A 9 36.07 16.49 15.55
C MET A 9 35.00 15.95 14.59
N ALA A 10 35.37 15.70 13.32
CA ALA A 10 34.47 15.12 12.34
C ALA A 10 33.92 13.75 12.78
N ARG A 11 34.79 12.88 13.33
CA ARG A 11 34.41 11.57 13.86
C ARG A 11 33.42 11.69 15.02
N ASN A 12 33.64 12.62 15.94
CA ASN A 12 32.76 12.81 17.10
C ASN A 12 31.40 13.38 16.67
N ILE A 13 31.37 14.30 15.70
CA ILE A 13 30.12 14.80 15.10
C ILE A 13 29.35 13.66 14.44
N TYR A 14 30.02 12.79 13.68
CA TYR A 14 29.41 11.62 13.07
C TYR A 14 28.77 10.70 14.13
N TYR A 15 29.55 10.19 15.10
CA TYR A 15 29.00 9.28 16.10
C TYR A 15 27.94 9.93 16.98
N GLY A 16 28.18 11.16 17.45
CA GLY A 16 27.23 11.88 18.29
C GLY A 16 25.93 12.20 17.56
N GLY A 17 26.04 12.73 16.34
CA GLY A 17 24.88 13.04 15.49
C GLY A 17 24.09 11.79 15.10
N SER A 18 24.77 10.72 14.69
CA SER A 18 24.11 9.45 14.35
C SER A 18 23.34 8.87 15.53
N VAL A 19 23.94 8.80 16.72
CA VAL A 19 23.24 8.29 17.92
C VAL A 19 22.06 9.20 18.28
N PHE A 20 22.26 10.52 18.26
CA PHE A 20 21.20 11.48 18.56
C PHE A 20 19.99 11.33 17.63
N PHE A 21 20.21 11.35 16.32
CA PHE A 21 19.12 11.22 15.34
C PHE A 21 18.53 9.81 15.28
N PHE A 22 19.31 8.76 15.59
CA PHE A 22 18.77 7.41 15.75
C PHE A 22 17.78 7.33 16.91
N LEU A 23 18.10 7.91 18.07
CA LEU A 23 17.19 7.95 19.21
C LEU A 23 15.93 8.78 18.92
N ILE A 24 16.07 9.91 18.20
CA ILE A 24 14.91 10.69 17.73
C ILE A 24 14.05 9.85 16.80
N PHE A 25 14.66 9.14 15.85
CA PHE A 25 13.92 8.28 14.91
C PHE A 25 13.12 7.19 15.64
N LEU A 26 13.70 6.57 16.68
CA LEU A 26 12.98 5.60 17.51
C LEU A 26 11.82 6.24 18.27
N ALA A 27 12.01 7.44 18.83
CA ALA A 27 10.94 8.16 19.53
C ALA A 27 9.78 8.54 18.59
N LEU A 28 10.10 9.04 17.39
CA LEU A 28 9.11 9.34 16.35
C LEU A 28 8.40 8.07 15.87
N THR A 29 9.13 6.96 15.67
CA THR A 29 8.55 5.67 15.31
C THR A 29 7.54 5.20 16.37
N TYR A 30 7.92 5.26 17.65
CA TYR A 30 7.02 4.92 18.74
C TYR A 30 5.74 5.76 18.73
N HIS A 31 5.89 7.09 18.57
CA HIS A 31 4.74 7.99 18.45
C HIS A 31 3.85 7.62 17.25
N THR A 32 4.43 7.44 16.07
CA THR A 32 3.70 7.06 14.85
C THR A 32 2.93 5.75 15.03
N THR A 33 3.57 4.71 15.59
CA THR A 33 2.91 3.41 15.81
C THR A 33 1.73 3.50 16.79
N LYS A 34 1.73 4.45 17.73
CA LYS A 34 0.59 4.68 18.63
C LYS A 34 -0.60 5.36 17.96
N VAL A 35 -0.35 6.24 17.00
CA VAL A 35 -1.40 7.00 16.30
C VAL A 35 -1.94 6.23 15.09
N MET A 36 -1.14 5.33 14.50
CA MET A 36 -1.53 4.54 13.33
C MET A 36 -2.90 3.87 13.43
N PRO A 37 -3.29 3.23 14.56
CA PRO A 37 -4.59 2.54 14.63
C PRO A 37 -5.81 3.42 14.31
N GLU A 38 -5.75 4.71 14.62
CA GLU A 38 -6.80 5.68 14.28
C GLU A 38 -6.77 6.03 12.78
N ARG A 39 -5.56 6.14 12.20
CA ARG A 39 -5.36 6.53 10.80
C ARG A 39 -5.66 5.41 9.81
N ASP A 40 -5.42 4.18 10.22
CA ASP A 40 -5.65 2.99 9.38
C ASP A 40 -6.95 2.27 9.68
N HIS A 41 -7.81 2.82 10.54
CA HIS A 41 -9.05 2.19 10.96
C HIS A 41 -8.83 0.73 11.38
N ARG A 42 -7.91 0.52 12.32
CA ARG A 42 -7.43 -0.80 12.74
C ARG A 42 -8.57 -1.73 13.17
N GLU A 43 -9.60 -1.14 13.78
CA GLU A 43 -10.83 -1.79 14.20
C GLU A 43 -11.59 -2.47 13.04
N ASN A 44 -11.39 -2.01 11.81
CA ASN A 44 -12.03 -2.54 10.60
C ASN A 44 -11.18 -3.62 9.90
N ILE A 45 -10.00 -3.99 10.44
CA ILE A 45 -9.23 -5.12 9.92
C ILE A 45 -9.90 -6.43 10.38
N THR A 46 -10.78 -6.94 9.53
CA THR A 46 -11.44 -8.24 9.70
C THR A 46 -10.57 -9.39 9.18
N GLU A 47 -10.97 -10.64 9.44
CA GLU A 47 -10.32 -11.81 8.84
C GLU A 47 -10.33 -11.77 7.31
N ALA A 48 -11.40 -11.24 6.70
CA ALA A 48 -11.50 -11.08 5.25
C ALA A 48 -10.49 -10.07 4.72
N VAL A 49 -10.29 -8.94 5.40
CA VAL A 49 -9.26 -7.93 5.03
C VAL A 49 -7.86 -8.53 5.16
N ALA A 50 -7.58 -9.26 6.24
CA ALA A 50 -6.28 -9.90 6.46
C ALA A 50 -5.98 -10.97 5.40
N HIS A 51 -6.97 -11.81 5.07
CA HIS A 51 -6.82 -12.81 4.02
C HIS A 51 -6.73 -12.19 2.62
N GLY A 52 -7.49 -11.11 2.34
CA GLY A 52 -7.36 -10.35 1.10
C GLY A 52 -5.96 -9.75 0.91
N LYS A 53 -5.30 -9.32 2.00
CA LYS A 53 -3.90 -8.90 1.97
C LYS A 53 -2.96 -10.07 1.66
N GLU A 54 -3.17 -11.24 2.25
CA GLU A 54 -2.38 -12.44 1.96
C GLU A 54 -2.49 -12.81 0.46
N LEU A 55 -3.71 -12.83 -0.08
CA LEU A 55 -3.95 -13.06 -1.51
C LEU A 55 -3.26 -12.02 -2.40
N TRP A 56 -3.28 -10.73 -2.02
CA TRP A 56 -2.55 -9.67 -2.71
C TRP A 56 -1.04 -9.96 -2.80
N GLU A 57 -0.46 -10.46 -1.71
CA GLU A 57 0.96 -10.79 -1.59
C GLU A 57 1.32 -12.06 -2.36
N GLU A 58 0.58 -13.15 -2.18
CA GLU A 58 0.80 -14.44 -2.85
C GLU A 58 0.72 -14.33 -4.38
N ASN A 59 -0.19 -13.50 -4.88
CA ASN A 59 -0.39 -13.30 -6.31
C ASN A 59 0.46 -12.14 -6.88
N ASN A 60 1.35 -11.55 -6.07
CA ASN A 60 2.27 -10.47 -6.45
C ASN A 60 1.56 -9.33 -7.21
N CYS A 61 0.39 -8.90 -6.74
CA CYS A 61 -0.37 -7.83 -7.41
C CYS A 61 0.46 -6.54 -7.51
N ILE A 62 1.26 -6.26 -6.47
CA ILE A 62 2.21 -5.12 -6.40
C ILE A 62 3.32 -5.17 -7.46
N GLY A 63 3.60 -6.33 -8.05
CA GLY A 63 4.56 -6.48 -9.14
C GLY A 63 4.10 -5.85 -10.46
N CYS A 64 2.80 -5.54 -10.60
CA CYS A 64 2.25 -4.81 -11.75
C CYS A 64 1.58 -3.50 -11.34
N HIS A 65 0.89 -3.49 -10.21
CA HIS A 65 0.13 -2.35 -9.70
C HIS A 65 0.89 -1.59 -8.62
N SER A 66 0.46 -0.35 -8.37
CA SER A 66 0.76 0.35 -7.13
C SER A 66 -0.41 0.25 -6.15
N LEU A 67 -0.11 0.35 -4.86
CA LEU A 67 -1.05 0.44 -3.76
C LEU A 67 -0.61 1.59 -2.85
N ILE A 68 -1.43 2.64 -2.77
CA ILE A 68 -1.07 3.90 -2.11
C ILE A 68 0.21 4.51 -2.75
N GLY A 69 0.36 4.38 -4.06
CA GLY A 69 1.47 4.94 -4.83
C GLY A 69 2.77 4.14 -4.76
N GLU A 70 2.81 3.06 -3.99
CA GLU A 70 3.98 2.18 -3.87
C GLU A 70 3.76 0.87 -4.65
N GLY A 71 4.76 0.46 -5.43
CA GLY A 71 4.70 -0.77 -6.22
C GLY A 71 5.25 -0.57 -7.63
N ALA A 72 4.68 -1.28 -8.60
CA ALA A 72 5.06 -1.17 -10.00
C ALA A 72 4.18 -0.18 -10.78
N TYR A 73 4.68 0.25 -11.94
CA TYR A 73 4.03 1.25 -12.81
C TYR A 73 3.46 0.64 -14.10
N PHE A 74 3.19 -0.67 -14.08
CA PHE A 74 2.72 -1.40 -15.25
C PHE A 74 1.19 -1.37 -15.38
N ALA A 75 0.48 -1.27 -14.26
CA ALA A 75 -0.97 -1.25 -14.20
C ALA A 75 -1.46 -0.15 -13.24
N PRO A 76 -2.76 0.19 -13.26
CA PRO A 76 -3.29 1.32 -12.48
C PRO A 76 -3.10 1.17 -10.96
N GLU A 77 -3.07 2.30 -10.26
CA GLU A 77 -3.14 2.37 -8.79
C GLU A 77 -4.41 1.70 -8.26
N LEU A 78 -4.30 0.88 -7.20
CA LEU A 78 -5.44 0.12 -6.67
C LEU A 78 -5.98 0.61 -5.32
N GLY A 79 -5.30 1.50 -4.60
CA GLY A 79 -5.72 2.02 -3.31
C GLY A 79 -7.05 2.77 -3.34
N ASN A 80 -7.44 3.36 -4.48
CA ASN A 80 -8.74 4.00 -4.66
C ASN A 80 -9.62 3.33 -5.74
N VAL A 81 -9.30 2.11 -6.18
CA VAL A 81 -10.08 1.42 -7.23
C VAL A 81 -11.51 1.11 -6.80
N TYR A 82 -11.72 0.87 -5.50
CA TYR A 82 -13.04 0.69 -4.88
C TYR A 82 -13.96 1.88 -5.21
N LYS A 83 -13.45 3.11 -5.04
CA LYS A 83 -14.17 4.36 -5.34
C LYS A 83 -14.43 4.53 -6.84
N ARG A 84 -13.50 4.10 -7.70
CA ARG A 84 -13.67 4.15 -9.17
C ARG A 84 -14.68 3.17 -9.73
N ARG A 85 -14.91 2.03 -9.05
CA ARG A 85 -15.60 0.88 -9.64
C ARG A 85 -16.81 0.45 -8.82
N GLY A 86 -17.74 1.38 -8.63
CA GLY A 86 -19.07 1.10 -8.09
C GLY A 86 -19.19 1.19 -6.56
N GLY A 87 -18.08 1.36 -5.84
CA GLY A 87 -18.09 1.51 -4.38
C GLY A 87 -18.90 0.44 -3.68
N GLU A 88 -19.61 0.83 -2.61
CA GLU A 88 -20.35 -0.11 -1.76
C GLU A 88 -21.41 -0.92 -2.52
N ALA A 89 -22.08 -0.29 -3.48
CA ALA A 89 -23.19 -0.91 -4.18
C ALA A 89 -22.74 -1.95 -5.23
N GLY A 90 -21.50 -1.90 -5.70
CA GLY A 90 -21.11 -2.63 -6.91
C GLY A 90 -19.70 -3.19 -6.96
N PHE A 91 -18.80 -2.81 -6.05
CA PHE A 91 -17.38 -3.16 -6.19
C PHE A 91 -17.11 -4.66 -6.15
N LYS A 92 -17.78 -5.41 -5.26
CA LYS A 92 -17.61 -6.88 -5.20
C LYS A 92 -18.01 -7.56 -6.50
N ALA A 93 -19.18 -7.22 -7.03
CA ALA A 93 -19.65 -7.75 -8.30
C ALA A 93 -18.71 -7.38 -9.46
N PHE A 94 -18.22 -6.13 -9.47
CA PHE A 94 -17.21 -5.68 -10.42
C PHE A 94 -15.92 -6.52 -10.31
N LEU A 95 -15.37 -6.69 -9.11
CA LEU A 95 -14.09 -7.37 -8.92
C LEU A 95 -14.20 -8.86 -9.27
N ASN A 96 -15.30 -9.51 -8.89
CA ASN A 96 -15.58 -10.90 -9.28
C ASN A 96 -15.60 -11.07 -10.81
N GLY A 97 -16.33 -10.21 -11.52
CA GLY A 97 -16.36 -10.20 -12.97
C GLY A 97 -14.99 -9.87 -13.59
N TRP A 98 -14.28 -8.90 -13.04
CA TRP A 98 -12.96 -8.47 -13.50
C TRP A 98 -11.94 -9.60 -13.43
N MET A 99 -11.76 -10.21 -12.25
CA MET A 99 -10.77 -11.27 -12.03
C MET A 99 -11.04 -12.49 -12.94
N LYS A 100 -12.30 -12.85 -13.14
CA LYS A 100 -12.70 -13.98 -14.01
C LYS A 100 -12.55 -13.69 -15.50
N ALA A 101 -12.66 -12.43 -15.91
CA ALA A 101 -12.53 -12.03 -17.32
C ALA A 101 -11.07 -11.97 -17.81
N GLN A 102 -10.10 -12.06 -16.90
CA GLN A 102 -8.69 -12.04 -17.26
C GLN A 102 -8.20 -13.36 -17.88
N PRO A 103 -7.20 -13.33 -18.78
CA PRO A 103 -6.71 -12.14 -19.50
C PRO A 103 -7.72 -11.68 -20.56
N LEU A 104 -7.74 -10.37 -20.85
CA LEU A 104 -8.68 -9.81 -21.85
C LEU A 104 -8.32 -10.17 -23.30
N ASN A 105 -7.09 -10.64 -23.55
CA ASN A 105 -6.61 -11.11 -24.87
C ASN A 105 -6.73 -10.08 -26.02
N ILE A 106 -6.77 -8.78 -25.69
CA ILE A 106 -6.76 -7.69 -26.67
C ILE A 106 -5.33 -7.52 -27.22
N PRO A 107 -5.10 -7.67 -28.55
CA PRO A 107 -3.77 -7.53 -29.14
C PRO A 107 -3.10 -6.19 -28.81
N GLY A 108 -1.83 -6.22 -28.40
CA GLY A 108 -1.04 -5.03 -28.07
C GLY A 108 -1.36 -4.38 -26.72
N ARG A 109 -2.37 -4.86 -25.99
CA ARG A 109 -2.71 -4.35 -24.64
C ARG A 109 -1.90 -5.08 -23.57
N ARG A 110 -1.51 -4.36 -22.51
CA ARG A 110 -0.99 -4.96 -21.26
C ARG A 110 -2.00 -5.97 -20.70
N GLN A 111 -1.53 -7.15 -20.31
CA GLN A 111 -2.38 -8.24 -19.82
C GLN A 111 -2.19 -8.43 -18.32
N MET A 112 -3.29 -8.60 -17.60
CA MET A 112 -3.31 -9.13 -16.25
C MET A 112 -3.64 -10.62 -16.31
N PRO A 113 -2.93 -11.51 -15.59
CA PRO A 113 -3.16 -12.95 -15.59
C PRO A 113 -4.54 -13.34 -15.03
N ASN A 114 -4.96 -14.58 -15.31
CA ASN A 114 -6.01 -15.25 -14.53
C ASN A 114 -5.35 -15.99 -13.38
N PHE A 115 -5.73 -15.66 -12.15
CA PHE A 115 -5.19 -16.26 -10.93
C PHE A 115 -6.00 -17.47 -10.45
N HIS A 116 -7.13 -17.76 -11.11
CA HIS A 116 -8.03 -18.87 -10.77
C HIS A 116 -8.52 -18.84 -9.31
N LEU A 117 -8.68 -17.65 -8.75
CA LEU A 117 -9.24 -17.43 -7.41
C LEU A 117 -10.70 -17.85 -7.34
N SER A 118 -11.10 -18.41 -6.21
CA SER A 118 -12.49 -18.69 -5.84
C SER A 118 -13.27 -17.41 -5.57
N ASP A 119 -14.60 -17.51 -5.56
CA ASP A 119 -15.48 -16.37 -5.26
C ASP A 119 -15.22 -15.77 -3.88
N LYS A 120 -14.92 -16.62 -2.88
CA LYS A 120 -14.59 -16.17 -1.53
C LYS A 120 -13.27 -15.39 -1.52
N GLU A 121 -12.24 -15.89 -2.18
CA GLU A 121 -10.94 -15.21 -2.26
C GLU A 121 -11.05 -13.85 -2.96
N ILE A 122 -11.85 -13.77 -4.02
CA ILE A 122 -12.11 -12.49 -4.70
C ILE A 122 -12.87 -11.52 -3.77
N ASP A 123 -13.84 -12.00 -3.00
CA ASP A 123 -14.56 -11.17 -2.03
C ASP A 123 -13.66 -10.69 -0.89
N ASP A 124 -12.77 -11.54 -0.36
CA ASP A 124 -11.79 -11.14 0.67
C ASP A 124 -10.81 -10.09 0.11
N LEU A 125 -10.34 -10.25 -1.13
CA LEU A 125 -9.53 -9.24 -1.82
C LEU A 125 -10.31 -7.92 -2.03
N ALA A 126 -11.62 -8.01 -2.29
CA ALA A 126 -12.47 -6.82 -2.41
C ALA A 126 -12.58 -6.06 -1.08
N GLU A 127 -12.71 -6.78 0.04
CA GLU A 127 -12.72 -6.18 1.39
C GLU A 127 -11.38 -5.51 1.71
N PHE A 128 -10.26 -6.14 1.36
CA PHE A 128 -8.94 -5.54 1.52
C PHE A 128 -8.80 -4.23 0.72
N LEU A 129 -9.21 -4.20 -0.55
CA LEU A 129 -9.15 -2.99 -1.38
C LEU A 129 -10.14 -1.91 -0.93
N LYS A 130 -11.30 -2.30 -0.37
CA LYS A 130 -12.24 -1.37 0.27
C LYS A 130 -11.59 -0.70 1.48
N TRP A 131 -11.11 -1.50 2.44
CA TRP A 131 -10.44 -1.00 3.65
C TRP A 131 -9.25 -0.11 3.31
N THR A 132 -8.43 -0.50 2.33
CA THR A 132 -7.30 0.31 1.86
C THR A 132 -7.73 1.69 1.36
N SER A 133 -8.91 1.79 0.74
CA SER A 133 -9.43 3.06 0.22
C SER A 133 -9.94 4.03 1.30
N GLU A 134 -10.09 3.54 2.54
CA GLU A 134 -10.60 4.29 3.69
C GLU A 134 -9.47 4.82 4.59
N LEU A 135 -8.22 4.45 4.36
CA LEU A 135 -7.06 4.93 5.11
C LEU A 135 -6.90 6.45 5.04
N ASP A 136 -6.56 7.09 6.17
CA ASP A 136 -6.11 8.48 6.19
C ASP A 136 -4.69 8.58 5.60
N THR A 137 -4.68 8.88 4.30
CA THR A 137 -3.48 9.03 3.46
C THR A 137 -3.14 10.49 3.21
N ASN A 138 -3.62 11.42 4.04
CA ASN A 138 -3.42 12.87 3.89
C ASN A 138 -3.82 13.38 2.50
N ASP A 139 -5.05 13.06 2.09
CA ASP A 139 -5.67 13.48 0.81
C ASP A 139 -4.97 12.99 -0.47
N TRP A 140 -4.08 12.00 -0.36
CA TRP A 140 -3.62 11.27 -1.54
C TRP A 140 -4.68 10.22 -1.96
N PRO A 141 -4.90 9.97 -3.27
CA PRO A 141 -4.31 10.64 -4.44
C PRO A 141 -5.02 11.95 -4.82
N PRO A 142 -4.40 12.80 -5.67
CA PRO A 142 -4.96 14.10 -6.05
C PRO A 142 -6.32 14.04 -6.75
N ASN A 143 -6.68 12.91 -7.37
CA ASN A 143 -7.96 12.72 -8.03
C ASN A 143 -8.35 11.23 -8.09
N ILE A 144 -9.50 10.95 -8.70
CA ILE A 144 -10.13 9.63 -8.73
C ILE A 144 -9.35 8.59 -9.57
N GLU A 145 -8.48 9.01 -10.49
CA GLU A 145 -7.71 8.10 -11.37
C GLU A 145 -6.59 7.34 -10.64
N GLY A 146 -6.23 7.77 -9.43
CA GLY A 146 -5.12 7.19 -8.67
C GLY A 146 -3.81 7.85 -9.08
#